data_AF-A0A932WCX3-F1
#
_entry.id   AF-A0A932WCX3-F1
#
_cell.length_a   1.000
_cell.length_b   1.000
_cell.length_c   1.000
_cell.angle_alpha   90.00
_cell.angle_beta   90.00
_cell.angle_gamma   90.00
#
_symmetry.space_group_name_H-M   'P 1'
#
loop_
_entity.id
_entity.type
_entity.pdbx_description
1 polymer ?
#
loop_
_entity_poly.entity_id
_entity_poly.type
_entity_poly.pdbx_seq_one_letter_code
_entity_poly.pdbx_strand_id
1 'polypeptide(L)' 'WGIMKESHEISLKYGERLFQDMKDAEAKIWASDCPLAATQILHATGRKPVHPMQVLQDAYGL' A
#
# COMPACT_ATOMS: atom_id res chain seq x y z
N TRP A 1 12.36 0.96 -12.83
CA TRP A 1 10.96 0.50 -12.94
C TRP A 1 10.14 1.25 -11.91
N GLY A 2 9.14 2.00 -12.36
CA GLY A 2 8.34 2.89 -11.53
C GLY A 2 7.13 3.37 -12.33
N ILE A 3 6.16 3.98 -11.65
CA ILE A 3 4.99 4.53 -12.33
C ILE A 3 5.45 5.73 -13.17
N MET A 4 5.18 5.67 -14.46
CA MET A 4 5.38 6.79 -15.38
C MET A 4 4.38 7.89 -15.02
N LYS A 5 4.80 9.17 -15.04
CA LYS A 5 3.95 10.30 -14.64
C LYS A 5 2.67 10.35 -15.48
N GLU A 6 2.81 10.01 -16.75
CA GLU A 6 1.76 9.97 -17.78
C GLU A 6 0.69 8.92 -17.45
N SER A 7 1.06 7.82 -16.81
CA SER A 7 0.16 6.71 -16.46
C SER A 7 -0.29 6.75 -14.99
N HIS A 8 0.14 7.74 -14.22
CA HIS A 8 -0.06 7.80 -12.76
C HIS A 8 -1.55 7.86 -12.40
N GLU A 9 -2.29 8.80 -12.98
CA GLU A 9 -3.72 8.95 -12.72
C GLU A 9 -4.53 7.72 -13.15
N ILE A 10 -4.22 7.17 -14.33
CA ILE A 10 -4.87 5.96 -14.83
C ILE A 10 -4.62 4.79 -13.87
N SER A 11 -3.38 4.64 -13.40
CA SER A 11 -3.01 3.56 -12.47
C SER A 11 -3.74 3.69 -11.12
N LEU A 12 -3.95 4.91 -10.63
CA LEU A 12 -4.73 5.17 -9.42
C LEU A 12 -6.19 4.80 -9.61
N LYS A 13 -6.78 5.16 -10.76
CA LYS A 13 -8.17 4.81 -11.10
C LYS A 13 -8.38 3.29 -11.13
N TYR A 14 -7.44 2.53 -11.67
CA TYR A 14 -7.52 1.07 -11.66
C TYR A 14 -7.43 0.48 -10.24
N GLY A 15 -6.65 1.11 -9.35
CA GLY A 15 -6.51 0.69 -7.96
C GLY A 15 -7.60 1.20 -7.01
N GLU A 16 -8.47 2.11 -7.45
CA GLU A 16 -9.42 2.84 -6.60
C GLU A 16 -10.26 1.92 -5.71
N ARG A 17 -10.81 0.85 -6.28
CA ARG A 17 -11.60 -0.14 -5.54
C ARG A 17 -10.78 -0.81 -4.44
N LEU A 18 -9.56 -1.24 -4.73
CA LEU A 18 -8.67 -1.84 -3.73
C LEU A 18 -8.40 -0.86 -2.59
N PHE A 19 -8.08 0.40 -2.92
CA PHE A 19 -7.78 1.41 -1.91
C PHE A 19 -8.98 1.73 -1.03
N GLN A 20 -10.19 1.70 -1.59
CA GLN A 20 -11.43 1.89 -0.85
C GLN A 20 -11.69 0.69 0.07
N ASP A 21 -11.61 -0.54 -0.44
CA ASP A 21 -11.76 -1.76 0.35
C ASP A 21 -10.74 -1.81 1.52
N MET A 22 -9.50 -1.36 1.29
CA MET A 22 -8.48 -1.27 2.34
C MET A 22 -8.82 -0.25 3.44
N LYS A 23 -9.43 0.89 3.08
CA LYS A 23 -9.89 1.90 4.04
C LYS A 23 -11.08 1.37 4.85
N ASP A 24 -12.03 0.73 4.18
CA ASP A 24 -13.26 0.22 4.77
C ASP A 24 -13.03 -1.02 5.65
N ALA A 25 -11.95 -1.78 5.40
CA ALA A 25 -11.57 -2.92 6.23
C ALA A 25 -11.12 -2.54 7.66
N GLU A 26 -10.91 -1.25 7.95
CA GLU A 26 -10.48 -0.72 9.25
C GLU A 26 -9.26 -1.44 9.86
N ALA A 27 -8.40 -2.01 9.00
CA ALA A 27 -7.25 -2.80 9.45
C ALA A 27 -6.21 -1.92 10.15
N LYS A 28 -5.80 -2.35 11.35
CA LYS A 28 -4.78 -1.65 12.15
C LYS A 28 -3.41 -1.64 11.50
N ILE A 29 -3.07 -2.62 10.67
CA ILE A 29 -1.77 -2.74 10.00
C ILE A 29 -2.02 -3.09 8.53
N TRP A 30 -1.35 -2.39 7.63
CA TRP A 30 -1.32 -2.71 6.20
C TRP A 30 0.09 -3.13 5.84
N ALA A 31 0.23 -4.19 5.05
CA ALA A 31 1.52 -4.73 4.66
C ALA A 31 1.65 -4.88 3.15
N SER A 32 2.85 -4.62 2.62
CA SER A 32 3.21 -4.80 1.21
C SER A 32 4.69 -5.14 1.10
N ASP A 33 5.01 -6.23 0.42
CA ASP A 33 6.38 -6.67 0.11
C ASP A 33 6.98 -5.92 -1.08
N CYS A 34 6.13 -5.49 -2.01
CA CYS A 34 6.53 -4.72 -3.19
C CYS A 34 6.66 -3.21 -2.86
N PRO A 35 7.84 -2.59 -3.04
CA PRO A 35 8.01 -1.15 -2.80
C PRO A 35 7.18 -0.27 -3.73
N LEU A 36 6.92 -0.74 -4.95
CA LEU A 36 6.10 -0.03 -5.93
C LEU A 36 4.64 0.02 -5.48
N ALA A 37 4.07 -1.12 -5.11
CA ALA A 37 2.70 -1.20 -4.59
C ALA A 37 2.55 -0.38 -3.30
N ALA A 38 3.53 -0.45 -2.39
CA ALA A 38 3.53 0.36 -1.18
C ALA A 38 3.50 1.87 -1.46
N THR A 39 4.23 2.32 -2.48
CA THR A 39 4.23 3.72 -2.92
C THR A 39 2.88 4.11 -3.53
N GLN A 40 2.26 3.20 -4.28
CA GLN A 40 0.96 3.41 -4.92
C GLN A 40 -0.17 3.51 -3.87
N ILE A 41 -0.14 2.63 -2.86
CA ILE A 41 -1.03 2.67 -1.70
C ILE A 41 -0.84 3.99 -0.93
N LEU A 42 0.42 4.40 -0.68
CA LEU A 42 0.71 5.68 -0.05
C LEU A 42 0.13 6.86 -0.84
N HIS A 43 0.31 6.90 -2.16
CA HIS A 43 -0.23 7.97 -3.00
C HIS A 43 -1.76 8.02 -2.99
N ALA A 44 -2.44 6.86 -2.97
CA ALA A 44 -3.90 6.80 -3.05
C ALA A 44 -4.62 6.99 -1.70
N THR A 45 -3.97 6.59 -0.61
CA THR A 45 -4.60 6.51 0.72
C THR A 45 -3.99 7.46 1.74
N GLY A 46 -2.80 8.00 1.48
CA GLY A 46 -2.01 8.77 2.45
C GLY A 46 -1.33 7.90 3.52
N ARG A 47 -1.56 6.59 3.53
CA ARG A 47 -1.01 5.66 4.53
C ARG A 47 -0.01 4.72 3.88
N LYS A 48 1.20 4.68 4.42
CA LYS A 48 2.25 3.77 3.94
C LYS A 48 2.07 2.38 4.58
N PRO A 49 1.94 1.30 3.78
CA PRO A 49 2.01 -0.05 4.33
C PRO A 49 3.45 -0.41 4.72
N VAL A 50 3.60 -1.26 5.74
CA VAL A 50 4.90 -1.76 6.20
C VAL A 50 5.33 -3.00 5.42
N HIS A 51 6.60 -3.37 5.48
CA HIS A 51 7.04 -4.63 4.90
C HIS A 51 6.51 -5.80 5.77
N PRO A 52 6.00 -6.91 5.21
CA PRO A 52 5.47 -8.03 6.00
C PRO A 52 6.46 -8.58 7.03
N MET A 53 7.76 -8.58 6.72
CA MET A 53 8.79 -8.99 7.68
C MET A 53 8.88 -8.09 8.92
N GLN A 54 8.57 -6.79 8.80
CA GLN A 54 8.51 -5.89 9.96
C GLN A 54 7.32 -6.26 10.86
N VAL A 55 6.18 -6.64 10.26
CA VAL A 55 5.03 -7.14 11.02
C VAL A 55 5.38 -8.39 11.81
N LEU A 56 6.14 -9.32 11.19
CA LEU A 56 6.61 -10.51 11.89
C LEU A 56 7.59 -10.15 13.00
N GLN A 57 8.57 -9.29 12.73
CA GLN A 57 9.52 -8.80 13.74
C GLN A 57 8.79 -8.23 14.97
N ASP A 58 7.84 -7.31 14.75
CA ASP A 58 7.04 -6.69 15.80
C ASP A 58 6.21 -7.73 16.57
N ALA A 59 5.62 -8.71 15.87
CA ALA A 59 4.80 -9.76 16.48
C ALA A 59 5.61 -10.72 17.37
N TYR A 60 6.89 -10.94 17.05
CA TYR A 60 7.80 -11.76 17.85
C TYR A 60 8.60 -10.95 18.89
N GLY A 61 8.47 -9.62 18.91
CA GLY A 61 9.18 -8.73 19.84
C GLY A 61 10.68 -8.62 19.57
N LEU A 62 11.08 -8.72 18.30
CA LEU A 62 12.47 -8.70 17.83
C LEU A 62 12.90 -7.33 17.26
#